data_AF-A0A1D2QKD0-F1
#
_entry.id   AF-A0A1D2QKD0-F1
#
_cell.length_a   1.000
_cell.length_b   1.000
_cell.length_c   1.000
_cell.angle_alpha   90.00
_cell.angle_beta   90.00
_cell.angle_gamma   90.00
#
_symmetry.space_group_name_H-M   'P 1'
#
loop_
_entity.id
_entity.type
_entity.pdbx_description
1 polymer ?
#
loop_
_entity_poly.entity_id
_entity_poly.type
_entity_poly.pdbx_seq_one_letter_code
_entity_poly.pdbx_strand_id
1 'polypeptide(L)'
;MTNDATARLTKWVLVAVGFASLAVLLGVVVRSLVSWKAFLLLLVVLVPAVLLSYRLSRAERAYDRGRYGVGRRVVTERIALGDGECGVCGTHGGNGVRRRFVNELVVDGVPIALVESGSNDYCRECFAAESDGSEGGNDAAGEAVEAREKDETERPSSDRRERNR
;
A
#
# COMPACT_ATOMS: atom_id res chain seq x y z
N MET A 1 -63.03 25.23 44.26
CA MET A 1 -61.55 25.21 44.20
C MET A 1 -60.98 23.90 43.60
N THR A 2 -61.74 23.16 42.77
CA THR A 2 -61.33 21.86 42.22
C THR A 2 -60.93 21.90 40.73
N ASN A 3 -61.26 22.97 40.01
CA ASN A 3 -61.10 23.05 38.56
C ASN A 3 -59.66 23.37 38.11
N ASP A 4 -58.86 24.04 38.94
CA ASP A 4 -57.49 24.40 38.59
C ASP A 4 -56.50 23.23 38.73
N ALA A 5 -56.77 22.33 39.68
CA ALA A 5 -55.95 21.14 39.91
C ALA A 5 -56.12 20.11 38.79
N THR A 6 -57.36 19.89 38.34
CA THR A 6 -57.65 18.99 37.22
C THR A 6 -57.09 19.53 35.91
N ALA A 7 -57.23 20.83 35.63
CA ALA A 7 -56.68 21.45 34.41
C ALA A 7 -55.15 21.37 34.32
N ARG A 8 -54.43 21.47 35.46
CA ARG A 8 -52.97 21.28 35.49
C ARG A 8 -52.59 19.82 35.29
N LEU A 9 -53.29 18.88 35.94
CA LEU A 9 -53.04 17.45 35.77
C LEU A 9 -53.32 16.99 34.34
N THR A 10 -54.41 17.45 33.71
CA THR A 10 -54.72 17.12 32.31
C THR A 10 -53.65 17.64 31.35
N LYS A 11 -53.09 18.83 31.59
CA LYS A 11 -51.97 19.36 30.79
C LYS A 11 -50.72 18.49 30.89
N TRP A 12 -50.34 18.06 32.11
CA TRP A 12 -49.18 17.19 32.30
C TRP A 12 -49.38 15.80 31.72
N VAL A 13 -50.60 15.25 31.81
CA VAL A 13 -50.94 13.96 31.18
C VAL A 13 -50.86 14.06 29.66
N LEU A 14 -51.37 15.13 29.05
CA LEU A 14 -51.27 15.33 27.60
C LEU A 14 -49.82 15.50 27.12
N VAL A 15 -48.98 16.20 27.89
CA VAL A 15 -47.54 16.32 27.60
C VAL A 15 -46.84 14.96 27.70
N ALA A 16 -47.13 14.16 28.73
CA ALA A 16 -46.56 12.83 28.90
C ALA A 16 -46.99 11.86 27.78
N VAL A 17 -48.26 11.89 27.37
CA VAL A 17 -48.76 11.10 26.24
C VAL A 17 -48.15 11.57 24.91
N GLY A 18 -47.96 12.88 24.73
CA GLY A 18 -47.25 13.45 23.58
C GLY A 18 -45.80 12.97 23.51
N PHE A 19 -45.09 12.95 24.63
CA PHE A 19 -43.70 12.48 24.68
C PHE A 19 -43.58 10.97 24.47
N ALA A 20 -44.49 10.18 25.06
CA ALA A 20 -44.54 8.73 24.89
C ALA A 20 -44.86 8.35 23.44
N SER A 21 -45.82 9.02 22.80
CA SER A 21 -46.16 8.79 21.39
C SER A 21 -45.01 9.21 20.46
N LEU A 22 -44.35 10.33 20.73
CA LEU A 22 -43.16 10.75 19.98
C LEU A 22 -41.99 9.75 20.14
N ALA A 23 -41.76 9.24 21.35
CA ALA A 23 -40.73 8.23 21.61
C ALA A 23 -41.03 6.90 20.92
N VAL A 24 -42.29 6.47 20.88
CA VAL A 24 -42.73 5.28 20.16
C VAL A 24 -42.57 5.48 18.65
N LEU A 25 -42.95 6.65 18.11
CA LEU A 25 -42.78 6.97 16.68
C LEU A 25 -41.29 7.03 16.30
N LEU A 26 -40.43 7.63 17.13
CA LEU A 26 -38.97 7.62 16.94
C LEU A 26 -38.40 6.20 17.03
N GLY A 27 -38.86 5.38 17.98
CA GLY A 27 -38.48 3.98 18.10
C GLY A 27 -38.87 3.15 16.87
N VAL A 28 -40.05 3.41 16.30
CA VAL A 28 -40.54 2.78 15.07
C VAL A 28 -39.76 3.25 13.85
N VAL A 29 -39.43 4.54 13.74
CA VAL A 29 -38.63 5.10 12.63
C VAL A 29 -37.19 4.60 12.68
N VAL A 30 -36.55 4.55 13.86
CA VAL A 30 -35.21 3.95 14.03
C VAL A 30 -35.23 2.45 13.71
N ARG A 31 -36.27 1.73 14.16
CA ARG A 31 -36.47 0.31 13.85
C ARG A 31 -36.82 0.06 12.38
N SER A 32 -37.36 1.06 11.67
CA SER A 32 -37.68 1.04 10.24
C SER A 32 -36.46 1.42 9.36
N LEU A 33 -35.61 2.33 9.83
CA LEU A 33 -34.36 2.74 9.16
C LEU A 33 -33.27 1.66 9.25
N VAL A 34 -33.28 0.84 10.31
CA VAL A 34 -32.42 -0.34 10.41
C VAL A 34 -33.20 -1.58 10.01
N SER A 35 -33.66 -1.61 8.75
CA SER A 35 -33.87 -2.90 8.12
C SER A 35 -32.53 -3.64 8.14
N TRP A 36 -32.52 -4.91 8.56
CA TRP A 36 -31.32 -5.76 8.50
C TRP A 36 -30.61 -5.66 7.15
N LYS A 37 -31.38 -5.43 6.07
CA LYS A 37 -30.88 -5.16 4.72
C LYS A 37 -30.06 -3.87 4.61
N ALA A 38 -30.50 -2.76 5.21
CA ALA A 38 -29.73 -1.51 5.22
C ALA A 38 -28.44 -1.64 6.04
N PHE A 39 -28.48 -2.36 7.16
CA PHE A 39 -27.29 -2.68 7.95
C PHE A 39 -26.32 -3.58 7.17
N LEU A 40 -26.83 -4.60 6.48
CA LEU A 40 -26.02 -5.44 5.60
C LEU A 40 -25.40 -4.64 4.45
N LEU A 41 -26.16 -3.76 3.79
CA LEU A 41 -25.64 -2.91 2.72
C LEU A 41 -24.54 -1.98 3.24
N LEU A 42 -24.72 -1.39 4.42
CA LEU A 42 -23.70 -0.55 5.06
C LEU A 42 -22.42 -1.35 5.34
N LEU A 43 -22.54 -2.57 5.89
CA LEU A 43 -21.39 -3.47 6.10
C LEU A 43 -20.70 -3.84 4.79
N VAL A 44 -21.45 -4.17 3.74
CA VAL A 44 -20.93 -4.53 2.42
C VAL A 44 -20.13 -3.38 1.79
N VAL A 45 -20.43 -2.12 2.11
CA VAL A 45 -19.66 -0.97 1.61
C VAL A 45 -18.52 -0.59 2.56
N LEU A 46 -18.79 -0.48 3.86
CA LEU A 46 -17.82 0.00 4.83
C LEU A 46 -16.70 -1.02 5.10
N VAL A 47 -16.99 -2.32 5.15
CA VAL A 47 -15.95 -3.32 5.44
C VAL A 47 -14.89 -3.34 4.33
N PRO A 48 -15.23 -3.44 3.03
CA PRO A 48 -14.24 -3.33 1.97
C PRO A 48 -13.53 -1.98 1.96
N ALA A 49 -14.24 -0.87 2.19
CA ALA A 49 -13.61 0.46 2.22
C ALA A 49 -12.58 0.59 3.35
N VAL A 50 -12.91 0.12 4.56
CA VAL A 50 -11.99 0.11 5.71
C VAL A 50 -10.83 -0.84 5.48
N LEU A 51 -11.08 -2.04 4.95
CA LEU A 51 -10.01 -2.99 4.62
C LEU A 51 -9.08 -2.43 3.55
N LEU A 52 -9.62 -1.83 2.48
CA LEU A 52 -8.84 -1.19 1.43
C LEU A 52 -8.01 -0.04 1.99
N SER A 53 -8.62 0.85 2.79
CA SER A 53 -7.91 1.95 3.44
C SER A 53 -6.82 1.47 4.39
N TYR A 54 -7.06 0.38 5.13
CA TYR A 54 -6.05 -0.24 6.00
C TYR A 54 -4.90 -0.85 5.20
N ARG A 55 -5.20 -1.51 4.07
CA ARG A 55 -4.17 -2.08 3.19
C ARG A 55 -3.34 -0.98 2.54
N LEU A 56 -3.96 0.09 2.07
CA LEU A 56 -3.27 1.24 1.48
C LEU A 56 -2.43 2.00 2.51
N SER A 57 -2.88 2.13 3.76
CA SER A 57 -2.09 2.79 4.81
C SER A 57 -0.87 1.98 5.27
N ARG A 58 -0.95 0.65 5.16
CA ARG A 58 0.16 -0.29 5.38
C ARG A 58 1.06 -0.48 4.16
N ALA A 59 0.62 -0.07 2.98
CA ALA A 59 1.39 -0.23 1.76
C ALA A 59 2.63 0.67 1.80
N GLU A 60 3.77 0.10 1.41
CA GLU A 60 4.99 0.87 1.26
C GLU A 60 4.83 1.86 0.09
N ARG A 61 5.15 3.12 0.36
CA ARG A 61 5.12 4.15 -0.68
C ARG A 61 6.41 4.03 -1.48
N ALA A 62 6.27 3.66 -2.74
CA ALA A 62 7.37 3.66 -3.69
C ALA A 62 7.65 5.05 -4.29
N TYR A 63 6.72 6.00 -4.10
CA TYR A 63 6.79 7.36 -4.63
C TYR A 63 6.37 8.40 -3.57
N ASP A 64 6.66 9.67 -3.85
CA ASP A 64 6.24 10.79 -3.00
C ASP A 64 4.72 10.87 -2.83
N ARG A 65 4.30 11.40 -1.67
CA ARG A 65 2.88 11.66 -1.39
C ARG A 65 2.30 12.63 -2.40
N GLY A 66 1.04 12.44 -2.77
CA GLY A 66 0.36 13.23 -3.79
C GLY A 66 0.72 12.84 -5.23
N ARG A 67 1.53 11.80 -5.47
CA ARG A 67 1.70 11.25 -6.82
C ARG A 67 0.50 10.40 -7.22
N TYR A 68 -0.08 10.73 -8.38
CA TYR A 68 -1.19 10.00 -8.99
C TYR A 68 -0.90 9.70 -10.46
N GLY A 69 -1.44 8.60 -10.99
CA GLY A 69 -1.29 8.21 -12.39
C GLY A 69 -0.19 7.18 -12.58
N VAL A 70 0.43 7.12 -13.76
CA VAL A 70 1.46 6.11 -14.06
C VAL A 70 2.82 6.58 -13.51
N GLY A 71 3.37 5.80 -12.58
CA GLY A 71 4.75 5.92 -12.08
C GLY A 71 5.66 4.94 -12.80
N ARG A 72 6.92 5.32 -12.99
CA ARG A 72 7.96 4.44 -13.51
C ARG A 72 9.04 4.26 -12.44
N ARG A 73 9.35 3.01 -12.11
CA ARG A 73 10.48 2.63 -11.25
C ARG A 73 11.52 1.90 -12.08
N VAL A 74 12.78 2.26 -11.88
CA VAL A 74 13.93 1.65 -12.53
C VAL A 74 14.80 1.02 -11.45
N VAL A 75 15.10 -0.26 -11.60
CA VAL A 75 15.98 -1.01 -10.70
C VAL A 75 17.14 -1.55 -11.51
N THR A 76 18.35 -1.19 -11.11
CA THR A 76 19.59 -1.61 -11.76
C THR A 76 20.29 -2.65 -10.89
N GLU A 77 20.52 -3.84 -11.44
CA GLU A 77 21.15 -4.96 -10.75
C GLU A 77 22.40 -5.41 -11.51
N ARG A 78 23.49 -5.71 -10.79
CA ARG A 78 24.67 -6.32 -11.40
C ARG A 78 24.42 -7.82 -11.56
N ILE A 79 24.61 -8.33 -12.78
CA ILE A 79 24.38 -9.73 -13.11
C ILE A 79 25.62 -10.33 -13.79
N ALA A 80 25.76 -11.65 -13.72
CA ALA A 80 26.58 -12.36 -14.69
C ALA A 80 25.76 -12.49 -15.97
N LEU A 81 26.28 -12.02 -17.11
CA LEU A 81 25.62 -12.16 -18.40
C LEU A 81 25.53 -13.63 -18.80
N GLY A 82 26.54 -14.44 -18.43
CA GLY A 82 26.56 -15.87 -18.71
C GLY A 82 26.39 -16.15 -20.21
N ASP A 83 25.38 -16.95 -20.56
CA ASP A 83 25.01 -17.22 -21.96
C ASP A 83 24.10 -16.14 -22.57
N GLY A 84 23.72 -15.11 -21.80
CA GLY A 84 22.91 -13.98 -22.27
C GLY A 84 23.72 -12.98 -23.09
N GLU A 85 23.03 -12.28 -24.00
CA GLU A 85 23.61 -11.25 -24.86
C GLU A 85 23.30 -9.84 -24.36
N CYS A 86 24.24 -8.92 -24.59
CA CYS A 86 23.96 -7.50 -24.42
C CYS A 86 22.96 -7.03 -25.48
N GLY A 87 21.84 -6.43 -25.07
CA GLY A 87 20.80 -5.93 -25.98
C GLY A 87 21.21 -4.74 -26.85
N VAL A 88 22.43 -4.21 -26.70
CA VAL A 88 22.97 -3.10 -27.50
C VAL A 88 24.02 -3.57 -28.51
N CYS A 89 25.03 -4.32 -28.05
CA CYS A 89 26.18 -4.72 -28.89
C CYS A 89 26.23 -6.22 -29.21
N GLY A 90 25.37 -7.05 -28.61
CA GLY A 90 25.36 -8.49 -28.81
C GLY A 90 26.51 -9.25 -28.13
N THR A 91 27.32 -8.61 -27.29
CA THR A 91 28.39 -9.29 -26.55
C THR A 91 27.81 -10.29 -25.56
N HIS A 92 28.39 -11.50 -25.50
CA HIS A 92 28.02 -12.57 -24.58
C HIS A 92 29.06 -12.75 -23.48
N GLY A 93 28.65 -13.31 -22.33
CA GLY A 93 29.58 -13.70 -21.28
C GLY A 93 30.08 -12.55 -20.40
N GLY A 94 30.62 -12.92 -19.25
CA GLY A 94 31.22 -11.99 -18.29
C GLY A 94 30.22 -11.28 -17.40
N ASN A 95 30.65 -10.15 -16.83
CA ASN A 95 29.84 -9.32 -15.93
C ASN A 95 29.02 -8.32 -16.74
N GLY A 96 27.76 -8.14 -16.39
CA GLY A 96 26.91 -7.11 -16.96
C GLY A 96 25.92 -6.54 -15.95
N VAL A 97 24.93 -5.84 -16.47
CA VAL A 97 23.97 -5.04 -15.70
C VAL A 97 22.59 -5.29 -16.27
N ARG A 98 21.63 -5.67 -15.42
CA ARG A 98 20.22 -5.77 -15.77
C ARG A 98 19.49 -4.54 -15.27
N ARG A 99 18.84 -3.83 -16.17
CA ARG A 99 17.98 -2.69 -15.85
C ARG A 99 16.53 -3.12 -15.99
N ARG A 100 15.82 -3.25 -14.87
CA ARG A 100 14.39 -3.59 -14.83
C ARG A 100 13.58 -2.30 -14.74
N PHE A 101 12.62 -2.14 -15.64
CA PHE A 101 11.66 -1.04 -15.66
C PHE A 101 10.30 -1.57 -15.26
N VAL A 102 9.62 -0.85 -14.37
CA VAL A 102 8.29 -1.20 -13.89
C VAL A 102 7.42 0.04 -13.98
N ASN A 103 6.38 -0.01 -14.81
CA ASN A 103 5.35 1.02 -14.90
C ASN A 103 4.16 0.57 -14.05
N GLU A 104 3.73 1.40 -13.12
CA GLU A 104 2.70 1.07 -12.13
C GLU A 104 1.67 2.18 -12.07
N LEU A 105 0.41 1.83 -11.80
CA LEU A 105 -0.62 2.80 -11.46
C LEU A 105 -0.45 3.18 -9.99
N VAL A 106 -0.29 4.47 -9.73
CA VAL A 106 0.02 5.04 -8.42
C VAL A 106 -1.16 5.90 -7.94
N VAL A 107 -1.50 5.76 -6.66
CA VAL A 107 -2.48 6.59 -5.97
C VAL A 107 -1.88 7.06 -4.64
N ASP A 108 -1.73 8.37 -4.49
CA ASP A 108 -1.09 9.00 -3.31
C ASP A 108 0.30 8.39 -2.97
N GLY A 109 1.10 8.14 -4.01
CA GLY A 109 2.44 7.55 -3.87
C GLY A 109 2.46 6.04 -3.62
N VAL A 110 1.31 5.38 -3.53
CA VAL A 110 1.18 3.92 -3.38
C VAL A 110 0.94 3.27 -4.73
N PRO A 111 1.81 2.34 -5.19
CA PRO A 111 1.54 1.55 -6.39
C PRO A 111 0.39 0.56 -6.10
N ILE A 112 -0.70 0.66 -6.85
CA ILE A 112 -1.91 -0.15 -6.67
C ILE A 112 -2.07 -1.23 -7.75
N ALA A 113 -1.40 -1.09 -8.89
CA ALA A 113 -1.43 -2.07 -9.97
C ALA A 113 -0.18 -1.97 -10.85
N LEU A 114 0.29 -3.12 -11.34
CA LEU A 114 1.32 -3.18 -12.38
C LEU A 114 0.67 -2.91 -13.75
N VAL A 115 1.20 -1.94 -14.50
CA VAL A 115 0.77 -1.62 -15.87
C VAL A 115 1.63 -2.39 -16.85
N GLU A 116 2.95 -2.28 -16.71
CA GLU A 116 3.92 -2.88 -17.62
C GLU A 116 5.22 -3.15 -16.89
N SER A 117 5.93 -4.20 -17.26
CA SER A 117 7.28 -4.45 -16.79
C SER A 117 8.17 -4.95 -17.92
N GLY A 118 9.44 -4.63 -17.82
CA GLY A 118 10.45 -5.04 -18.79
C GLY A 118 11.84 -5.05 -18.16
N SER A 119 12.78 -5.67 -18.85
CA SER A 119 14.19 -5.64 -18.45
C SER A 119 15.10 -5.64 -19.67
N ASN A 120 16.18 -4.88 -19.59
CA ASN A 120 17.25 -4.87 -20.57
C ASN A 120 18.55 -5.33 -19.92
N ASP A 121 19.30 -6.18 -20.61
CA ASP A 121 20.60 -6.66 -20.17
C ASP A 121 21.70 -5.97 -20.97
N TYR A 122 22.69 -5.43 -20.25
CA TYR A 122 23.78 -4.65 -20.79
C TYR A 122 25.12 -5.25 -20.39
N CYS A 123 26.10 -5.19 -21.29
CA CYS A 123 27.49 -5.31 -20.86
C CYS A 123 27.90 -4.04 -20.09
N ARG A 124 28.99 -4.13 -19.31
CA ARG A 124 29.47 -2.99 -18.50
C ARG A 124 29.81 -1.75 -19.34
N GLU A 125 30.33 -1.95 -20.54
CA GLU A 125 30.75 -0.86 -21.43
C GLU A 125 29.55 -0.09 -21.98
N CYS A 126 28.54 -0.80 -22.50
CA CYS A 126 27.32 -0.17 -23.00
C CYS A 126 26.53 0.52 -21.89
N PHE A 127 26.47 -0.07 -20.69
CA PHE A 127 25.80 0.57 -19.56
C PHE A 127 26.48 1.89 -19.14
N ALA A 128 27.82 1.92 -19.10
CA ALA A 128 28.57 3.12 -18.77
C ALA A 128 28.35 4.23 -19.81
N ALA A 129 28.43 3.88 -21.11
CA ALA A 129 28.21 4.83 -22.20
C ALA A 129 26.81 5.45 -22.20
N GLU A 130 25.77 4.69 -21.84
CA GLU A 130 24.39 5.21 -21.71
C GLU A 130 24.25 6.15 -20.50
N SER A 131 24.90 5.80 -19.38
CA SER A 131 24.82 6.57 -18.13
C SER A 131 25.46 7.95 -18.26
N ASP A 132 26.60 8.03 -18.95
CA ASP A 132 27.34 9.28 -19.16
C ASP A 132 26.59 10.24 -20.12
N GLY A 133 25.67 9.74 -20.95
CA GLY A 133 24.88 10.53 -21.90
C GLY A 133 23.55 11.07 -21.34
N SER A 134 23.16 10.71 -20.11
CA SER A 134 21.80 10.92 -19.58
C SER A 134 21.63 12.15 -18.67
N GLU A 135 22.51 13.15 -18.71
CA GLU A 135 22.48 14.37 -17.86
C GLU A 135 21.31 15.36 -18.13
N GLY A 136 20.23 14.96 -18.83
CA GLY A 136 19.13 15.87 -19.23
C GLY A 136 17.70 15.41 -18.93
N GLY A 137 17.51 14.26 -18.27
CA GLY A 137 16.18 13.71 -17.99
C GLY A 137 15.75 14.00 -16.56
N ASN A 138 14.81 14.93 -16.37
CA ASN A 138 14.20 15.24 -15.07
C ASN A 138 13.25 14.10 -14.62
N ASP A 139 13.81 12.91 -14.39
CA ASP A 139 13.11 11.76 -13.85
C ASP A 139 13.31 11.77 -12.33
N ALA A 140 12.28 12.20 -11.60
CA ALA A 140 12.19 12.02 -10.16
C ALA A 140 12.22 10.52 -9.82
N ALA A 141 13.43 9.98 -9.68
CA ALA A 141 13.72 8.60 -9.36
C ALA A 141 14.07 8.50 -7.87
N GLY A 142 13.19 7.85 -7.10
CA GLY A 142 13.55 7.32 -5.79
C GLY A 142 14.53 6.17 -5.98
N GLU A 143 15.81 6.47 -5.83
CA GLU A 143 16.91 5.51 -5.94
C GLU A 143 17.03 4.71 -4.64
N ALA A 144 16.41 3.52 -4.61
CA ALA A 144 16.64 2.54 -3.56
C ALA A 144 17.69 1.53 -4.06
N VAL A 145 18.95 1.74 -3.67
CA VAL A 145 20.03 0.78 -3.87
C VAL A 145 19.92 -0.27 -2.76
N GLU A 146 19.30 -1.41 -3.04
CA GLU A 146 19.28 -2.54 -2.11
C GLU A 146 20.55 -3.39 -2.31
N ALA A 147 21.61 -3.06 -1.59
CA ALA A 147 22.81 -3.90 -1.50
C ALA A 147 22.51 -5.11 -0.59
N ARG A 148 22.11 -6.23 -1.20
CA ARG A 148 21.95 -7.49 -0.48
C ARG A 148 23.31 -8.17 -0.32
N GLU A 149 24.03 -7.81 0.74
CA GLU A 149 25.21 -8.56 1.20
C GLU A 149 24.72 -9.85 1.88
N LYS A 150 24.72 -10.95 1.13
CA LYS A 150 24.72 -12.29 1.72
C LYS A 150 26.17 -12.68 1.97
N ASP A 151 26.57 -12.75 3.23
CA ASP A 151 27.65 -13.65 3.63
C ASP A 151 27.21 -14.39 4.90
N GLU A 152 26.77 -15.63 4.70
CA GLU A 152 26.44 -16.55 5.76
C GLU A 152 27.31 -17.79 5.56
N THR A 153 27.97 -18.19 6.65
CA THR A 153 28.47 -19.54 6.96
C THR A 153 29.97 -19.76 6.73
N GLU A 154 30.73 -19.78 7.83
CA GLU A 154 31.45 -21.01 8.22
C GLU A 154 31.95 -20.94 9.67
N ARG A 155 31.26 -21.68 10.55
CA ARG A 155 31.81 -22.25 11.79
C ARG A 155 31.48 -23.74 11.70
N PRO A 156 32.46 -24.67 11.78
CA PRO A 156 32.95 -25.09 13.09
C PRO A 156 34.37 -25.73 13.14
N SER A 157 35.08 -25.54 14.26
CA SER A 157 35.86 -26.60 14.94
C SER A 157 36.39 -26.01 16.26
N SER A 158 35.84 -26.37 17.42
CA SER A 158 36.36 -27.43 18.30
C SER A 158 37.90 -27.48 18.40
N ASP A 159 38.35 -27.39 19.65
CA ASP A 159 39.59 -27.97 20.17
C ASP A 159 40.85 -27.09 20.21
N ARG A 160 41.09 -26.48 21.38
CA ARG A 160 42.38 -26.60 22.09
C ARG A 160 42.27 -25.99 23.50
N ARG A 161 41.80 -26.79 24.44
CA ARG A 161 42.01 -26.53 25.87
C ARG A 161 42.37 -27.85 26.57
N GLU A 162 43.65 -28.20 26.53
CA GLU A 162 44.35 -29.09 27.49
C GLU A 162 45.86 -28.94 27.20
N ARG A 163 46.68 -28.38 28.10
CA ARG A 163 47.27 -28.97 29.31
C ARG A 163 48.48 -29.88 28.98
N ASN A 164 49.62 -29.56 29.61
CA ASN A 164 50.91 -30.29 29.70
C ASN A 164 51.89 -30.15 28.52
N ARG A 165 52.93 -29.31 28.66
CA ARG A 165 54.23 -29.68 29.26
C ARG A 165 55.10 -28.44 29.43
#